data_AF-A0A412ESY5-F1
#
_entry.id   AF-A0A412ESY5-F1
#
_cell.length_a   1.000
_cell.length_b   1.000
_cell.length_c   1.000
_cell.angle_alpha   90.00
_cell.angle_beta   90.00
_cell.angle_gamma   90.00
#
_symmetry.space_group_name_H-M   'P 1'
#
loop_
_entity.id
_entity.type
_entity.pdbx_description
1 polymer ?
#
loop_
_entity_poly.entity_id
_entity_poly.type
_entity_poly.pdbx_seq_one_letter_code
_entity_poly.pdbx_strand_id
1 'polypeptide(L)'
;MGVAKEKMMSIAARGYGESNKYVCSGCVKDQYLQKVIRAKGQVGTCSFCKDENGKPIRHRKTYPLESLMSEIIPAIDYYYMSTDGNIPYDKETEEYLGSFIDPYSFVFAVNTM
;
A
#
# COMPACT_ATOMS: atom_id res chain seq x y z
N MET A 1 -13.88 -21.01 15.30
CA MET A 1 -13.01 -21.10 14.10
C MET A 1 -11.57 -21.08 14.58
N GLY A 2 -10.61 -21.68 13.87
CA GLY A 2 -9.22 -21.79 14.36
C GLY A 2 -8.42 -20.49 14.15
N VAL A 3 -7.49 -20.19 15.05
CA VAL A 3 -6.63 -18.97 15.02
C VAL A 3 -5.92 -18.79 13.67
N ALA A 4 -5.46 -19.88 13.06
CA ALA A 4 -4.85 -19.84 11.73
C ALA A 4 -5.83 -19.41 10.62
N LYS A 5 -7.09 -19.84 10.71
CA LYS A 5 -8.15 -19.48 9.76
C LYS A 5 -8.56 -18.01 9.92
N GLU A 6 -8.64 -17.52 11.15
CA GLU A 6 -8.87 -16.11 11.45
C GLU A 6 -7.72 -15.23 10.95
N LYS A 7 -6.46 -15.66 11.15
CA LYS A 7 -5.29 -14.96 10.61
C LYS A 7 -5.34 -14.91 9.09
N MET A 8 -5.65 -16.02 8.42
CA MET A 8 -5.78 -16.06 6.96
C MET A 8 -6.91 -15.17 6.44
N MET A 9 -8.06 -15.13 7.12
CA MET A 9 -9.16 -14.21 6.77
C MET A 9 -8.74 -12.74 6.93
N SER A 10 -8.00 -12.39 7.98
CA SER A 10 -7.50 -11.02 8.17
C SER A 10 -6.45 -10.60 7.13
N ILE A 11 -5.62 -11.53 6.66
CA ILE A 11 -4.62 -11.29 5.60
C ILE A 11 -5.31 -11.13 4.24
N ALA A 12 -6.39 -11.86 3.98
CA ALA A 12 -7.17 -11.69 2.76
C ALA A 12 -7.94 -10.35 2.76
N ALA A 13 -8.50 -9.96 3.91
CA ALA A 13 -9.32 -8.75 4.03
C ALA A 13 -8.54 -7.44 3.90
N ARG A 14 -7.25 -7.42 4.25
CA ARG A 14 -6.45 -6.19 4.25
C ARG A 14 -5.93 -5.76 2.87
N GLY A 15 -6.01 -6.60 1.84
CA GLY A 15 -5.62 -6.24 0.46
C GLY A 15 -4.11 -6.21 0.15
N TYR A 16 -3.23 -6.65 1.06
CA TYR A 16 -1.76 -6.76 0.83
C TYR A 16 -1.11 -7.94 1.59
N GLY A 17 -0.03 -8.49 1.03
CA GLY A 17 0.71 -9.66 1.57
C GLY A 17 1.60 -9.35 2.78
N GLU A 18 1.94 -10.37 3.59
CA GLU A 18 2.75 -10.22 4.83
C GLU A 18 4.22 -9.87 4.52
N SER A 19 4.79 -8.95 5.29
CA SER A 19 6.17 -8.48 5.12
C SER A 19 6.92 -8.26 6.44
N ASN A 20 7.94 -9.08 6.70
CA ASN A 20 8.86 -8.85 7.82
C ASN A 20 9.98 -7.84 7.49
N LYS A 21 9.81 -7.04 6.43
CA LYS A 21 10.82 -6.10 5.95
C LYS A 21 10.78 -4.78 6.73
N TYR A 22 11.90 -4.07 6.71
CA TYR A 22 12.04 -2.75 7.30
C TYR A 22 12.41 -1.73 6.24
N VAL A 23 11.86 -0.52 6.36
CA VAL A 23 12.08 0.58 5.41
C VAL A 23 12.61 1.82 6.14
N CYS A 24 13.56 2.52 5.52
CA CYS A 24 14.06 3.80 6.02
C CYS A 24 13.34 4.97 5.33
N SER A 25 13.42 6.17 5.90
CA SER A 25 12.79 7.36 5.32
C SER A 25 13.37 7.74 3.95
N GLY A 26 14.58 7.27 3.59
CA GLY A 26 15.17 7.56 2.28
C GLY A 26 14.57 6.72 1.14
N CYS A 27 13.98 5.56 1.45
CA CYS A 27 13.34 4.70 0.46
C CYS A 27 11.91 5.14 0.11
N VAL A 28 11.34 6.09 0.85
CA VAL A 28 9.97 6.55 0.66
C VAL A 28 9.99 7.99 0.16
N LYS A 29 9.24 8.26 -0.92
CA LYS A 29 9.16 9.62 -1.50
C LYS A 29 8.12 10.51 -0.81
N ASP A 30 7.06 9.91 -0.29
CA ASP A 30 5.97 10.63 0.36
C ASP A 30 6.42 11.30 1.68
N GLN A 31 6.09 12.59 1.84
CA GLN A 31 6.53 13.38 2.98
C GLN A 31 5.86 12.98 4.30
N TYR A 32 4.60 12.54 4.27
CA TYR A 32 3.90 12.08 5.46
C TYR A 32 4.55 10.79 5.98
N LEU A 33 4.76 9.81 5.11
CA LEU A 33 5.41 8.55 5.47
C LEU A 33 6.85 8.77 5.96
N GLN A 34 7.60 9.70 5.36
CA GLN A 34 8.91 10.08 5.88
C GLN A 34 8.84 10.60 7.32
N LYS A 35 7.85 11.45 7.65
CA LYS A 35 7.63 11.95 9.02
C LYS A 35 7.28 10.82 9.98
N VAL A 36 6.41 9.89 9.57
CA VAL A 36 6.06 8.70 10.37
C VAL A 36 7.30 7.88 10.72
N ILE A 37 8.15 7.57 9.73
CA ILE A 37 9.38 6.80 9.94
C ILE A 37 10.37 7.56 10.85
N ARG A 38 10.49 8.88 10.70
CA ARG A 38 11.40 9.68 11.55
C ARG A 38 10.91 9.72 13.01
N ALA A 39 9.61 9.84 13.23
CA ALA A 39 9.00 9.88 14.56
C ALA A 39 9.01 8.51 15.25
N LYS A 40 8.42 7.50 14.60
CA LYS A 40 8.18 6.16 15.19
C LYS A 40 9.28 5.14 14.89
N GLY A 41 10.24 5.47 14.02
CA GLY A 41 11.28 4.53 13.60
C GLY A 41 12.34 4.23 14.66
N GLN A 42 12.95 3.06 14.50
CA GLN A 42 14.00 2.51 15.36
C GLN A 42 15.30 2.25 14.58
N VAL A 43 16.41 2.13 15.30
CA VAL A 43 17.70 1.78 14.70
C VAL A 43 17.63 0.36 14.16
N GLY A 44 17.92 0.19 12.87
CA GLY A 44 17.77 -1.11 12.22
C GLY A 44 18.33 -1.13 10.81
N THR A 45 18.23 -2.27 10.16
CA THR A 45 18.72 -2.48 8.80
C THR A 45 17.58 -2.31 7.81
N CYS A 46 17.74 -1.41 6.83
CA CYS A 46 16.73 -1.26 5.78
C CYS A 46 16.83 -2.45 4.83
N SER A 47 15.71 -3.10 4.52
CA SER A 47 15.67 -4.26 3.62
C SER A 47 15.90 -3.89 2.14
N PHE A 48 15.88 -2.59 1.82
CA PHE A 48 15.94 -2.07 0.45
C PHE A 48 17.25 -1.30 0.16
N CYS A 49 17.88 -0.73 1.19
CA CYS A 49 19.15 -0.03 1.02
C CYS A 49 20.31 -1.03 1.01
N LYS A 50 21.15 -0.94 -0.01
CA LYS A 50 22.40 -1.67 -0.12
C LYS A 50 23.55 -0.69 -0.37
N ASP A 51 24.73 -1.00 0.13
CA ASP A 51 25.95 -0.26 -0.21
C ASP A 51 26.41 -0.60 -1.63
N GLU A 52 27.50 0.03 -2.07
CA GLU A 52 28.11 -0.20 -3.39
C GLU A 52 28.53 -1.67 -3.61
N ASN A 53 28.71 -2.44 -2.53
CA ASN A 53 29.08 -3.84 -2.54
C ASN A 53 27.88 -4.78 -2.33
N GLY A 54 26.66 -4.25 -2.35
CA GLY A 54 25.42 -5.03 -2.17
C GLY A 54 25.11 -5.42 -0.71
N LYS A 55 25.88 -4.97 0.27
CA LYS A 55 25.65 -5.25 1.70
C LYS A 55 24.55 -4.36 2.26
N PRO A 56 23.72 -4.87 3.18
CA PRO A 56 22.58 -4.13 3.70
C PRO A 56 23.03 -2.96 4.59
N ILE A 57 22.38 -1.81 4.43
CA ILE A 57 22.73 -0.58 5.16
C ILE A 57 21.91 -0.45 6.44
N ARG A 58 22.60 -0.14 7.54
CA ARG A 58 21.98 0.19 8.83
C ARG A 58 21.64 1.68 8.90
N HIS A 59 20.41 1.99 9.28
CA HIS A 59 19.92 3.36 9.46
C HIS A 59 19.51 3.61 10.91
N ARG A 60 19.58 4.88 11.33
CA ARG A 60 19.12 5.32 12.66
C ARG A 60 17.61 5.22 12.84
N LYS A 61 16.86 5.33 11.73
CA LYS A 61 15.40 5.34 11.70
C LYS A 61 14.90 4.44 10.58
N THR A 62 14.46 3.25 10.97
CA THR A 62 13.80 2.24 10.13
C THR A 62 12.47 1.88 10.77
N TYR A 63 11.48 1.53 9.96
CA TYR A 63 10.13 1.20 10.41
C TYR A 63 9.65 -0.11 9.75
N PRO A 64 8.89 -0.96 10.45
CA PRO A 64 8.34 -2.17 9.85
C PRO A 64 7.46 -1.81 8.66
N LEU A 65 7.66 -2.48 7.53
CA LEU A 65 6.85 -2.23 6.34
C LEU A 65 5.37 -2.54 6.59
N GLU A 66 5.08 -3.60 7.35
CA GLU A 66 3.70 -3.94 7.75
C GLU A 66 2.98 -2.81 8.48
N SER A 67 3.65 -2.18 9.45
CA SER A 67 3.10 -1.04 10.18
C SER A 67 2.97 0.20 9.31
N LEU A 68 3.84 0.34 8.29
CA LEU A 68 3.71 1.41 7.31
C LEU A 68 2.50 1.17 6.39
N MET A 69 2.29 -0.06 5.94
CA MET A 69 1.15 -0.45 5.10
C MET A 69 -0.17 -0.18 5.80
N SER A 70 -0.29 -0.46 7.10
CA SER A 70 -1.52 -0.12 7.86
C SER A 70 -1.83 1.38 7.91
N GLU A 71 -0.84 2.26 7.70
CA GLU A 71 -1.04 3.71 7.60
C GLU A 71 -1.39 4.15 6.16
N ILE A 72 -0.96 3.37 5.15
CA ILE A 72 -1.18 3.66 3.72
C ILE A 72 -2.56 3.19 3.26
N ILE A 73 -2.99 2.02 3.73
CA ILE A 73 -4.22 1.34 3.29
C ILE A 73 -5.46 2.23 3.43
N PRO A 74 -5.69 2.94 4.55
CA PRO A 74 -6.85 3.83 4.66
C PRO A 74 -6.85 4.96 3.62
N ALA A 75 -5.67 5.45 3.22
CA ALA A 75 -5.57 6.47 2.18
C ALA A 75 -5.84 5.87 0.79
N ILE A 76 -5.33 4.67 0.50
CA ILE A 76 -5.66 3.96 -0.74
C ILE A 76 -7.16 3.69 -0.80
N ASP A 77 -7.75 3.17 0.27
CA ASP A 77 -9.19 2.95 0.37
C ASP A 77 -9.94 4.26 0.16
N TYR A 78 -9.56 5.37 0.80
CA TYR A 78 -10.24 6.65 0.58
C TYR A 78 -10.22 7.12 -0.88
N TYR A 79 -9.08 7.00 -1.57
CA TYR A 79 -8.93 7.51 -2.94
C TYR A 79 -9.37 6.54 -4.04
N TYR A 80 -9.34 5.23 -3.76
CA TYR A 80 -9.58 4.16 -4.72
C TYR A 80 -10.70 3.21 -4.30
N MET A 81 -11.42 3.51 -3.20
CA MET A 81 -12.67 2.81 -2.91
C MET A 81 -13.59 2.93 -4.11
N SER A 82 -14.09 1.76 -4.47
CA SER A 82 -14.90 1.44 -5.63
C SER A 82 -16.01 2.47 -5.86
N THR A 83 -16.15 2.88 -7.12
CA THR A 83 -17.36 3.54 -7.66
C THR A 83 -18.60 2.64 -7.62
N ASP A 84 -18.47 1.42 -7.09
CA ASP A 84 -19.54 0.44 -6.99
C ASP A 84 -20.65 0.96 -6.08
N GLY A 85 -21.76 1.35 -6.72
CA GLY A 85 -22.96 1.89 -6.09
C GLY A 85 -23.12 3.41 -6.20
N ASN A 86 -22.16 4.13 -6.80
CA ASN A 86 -22.23 5.60 -6.87
C ASN A 86 -22.52 6.16 -8.27
N ILE A 87 -22.65 5.29 -9.28
CA ILE A 87 -23.13 5.64 -10.62
C ILE A 87 -24.54 5.09 -10.77
N PRO A 88 -25.56 5.95 -10.96
CA PRO A 88 -26.92 5.47 -11.20
C PRO A 88 -26.96 4.58 -12.44
N TYR A 89 -27.58 3.41 -12.30
CA TYR A 89 -27.87 2.52 -13.42
C TYR A 89 -29.18 2.96 -14.06
N ASP A 90 -29.13 3.28 -15.35
CA ASP A 90 -30.33 3.59 -16.13
C ASP A 90 -30.94 2.28 -16.66
N LYS A 91 -32.14 1.96 -16.17
CA LYS A 91 -32.86 0.75 -16.57
C LYS A 91 -33.46 0.83 -17.98
N GLU A 92 -33.58 2.02 -18.55
CA GLU A 92 -34.17 2.23 -19.87
C GLU A 92 -33.14 2.05 -20.99
N THR A 93 -31.90 2.49 -20.74
CA THR A 93 -30.77 2.35 -21.67
C THR A 93 -29.88 1.14 -21.37
N GLU A 94 -30.09 0.47 -20.23
CA GLU A 94 -29.27 -0.61 -19.68
C GLU A 94 -27.79 -0.23 -19.44
N GLU A 95 -27.51 1.07 -19.29
CA GLU A 95 -26.16 1.63 -19.15
C GLU A 95 -25.96 2.31 -17.78
N TYR A 96 -24.70 2.41 -17.35
CA TYR A 96 -24.31 3.20 -16.18
C TYR A 96 -24.09 4.66 -16.59
N LEU A 97 -24.70 5.62 -15.87
CA LEU A 97 -24.64 7.06 -16.16
C LEU A 97 -23.30 7.72 -15.76
N GLY A 98 -22.17 7.08 -16.03
CA GLY A 98 -20.85 7.56 -15.68
C GLY A 98 -19.74 6.66 -16.20
N SER A 99 -18.53 7.22 -16.31
CA SER A 99 -17.34 6.49 -16.73
C SER A 99 -16.75 5.68 -15.57
N PHE A 100 -16.60 4.38 -15.75
CA PHE A 100 -15.76 3.56 -14.87
C PHE A 100 -14.29 3.79 -15.22
N ILE A 101 -13.49 4.12 -14.20
CA ILE A 101 -12.03 4.00 -14.32
C ILE A 101 -11.67 2.68 -13.65
N ASP A 102 -11.41 1.66 -14.48
CA ASP A 102 -10.87 0.40 -13.97
C ASP A 102 -9.50 0.68 -13.33
N PRO A 103 -9.28 0.30 -12.05
CA PRO A 103 -7.98 0.42 -11.39
C PRO A 103 -6.81 -0.17 -12.19
N TYR A 104 -7.03 -1.21 -12.99
CA TYR A 104 -6.01 -1.76 -13.89
C TYR A 104 -5.60 -0.80 -15.01
N SER A 105 -6.47 0.13 -15.41
CA SER A 105 -6.16 1.17 -16.41
C SER A 105 -5.02 2.08 -15.94
N PHE A 106 -4.93 2.36 -14.64
CA PHE A 106 -3.81 3.13 -14.08
C PHE A 106 -2.48 2.38 -14.17
N VAL A 107 -2.49 1.05 -14.01
CA VAL A 107 -1.28 0.23 -14.04
C VAL A 107 -0.71 0.12 -15.46
N PHE A 108 -1.58 -0.02 -16.47
CA PHE A 108 -1.14 -0.16 -17.86
C PHE A 108 -0.84 1.18 -18.55
N ALA A 109 -1.48 2.28 -18.16
CA ALA A 109 -1.19 3.60 -18.72
C ALA A 109 0.23 4.12 -18.36
N VAL A 110 0.81 3.66 -17.26
CA VAL A 110 2.15 4.06 -16.80
C VAL A 110 3.27 3.25 -17.49
N ASN A 111 2.95 2.10 -18.08
CA ASN A 111 3.92 1.22 -18.76
C ASN A 111 4.09 1.49 -20.27
N THR A 112 3.47 2.56 -20.80
CA THR A 112 3.57 2.97 -22.21
C THR A 112 4.21 4.35 -22.41
N MET A 113 4.96 4.85 -21.43
CA MET A 113 5.85 6.02 -21.59
C MET A 113 7.32 5.62 -21.57
#